data_AF-A0A379TX85-F1
#
_entry.id   AF-A0A379TX85-F1
#
_cell.length_a   1.000
_cell.length_b   1.000
_cell.length_c   1.000
_cell.angle_alpha   90.00
_cell.angle_beta   90.00
_cell.angle_gamma   90.00
#
_symmetry.space_group_name_H-M   'P 1'
#
loop_
_entity.id
_entity.type
_entity.pdbx_description
1 polymer ?
#
loop_
_entity_poly.entity_id
_entity_poly.type
_entity_poly.pdbx_seq_one_letter_code
_entity_poly.pdbx_strand_id
1 'polypeptide(L)'
;MLDATAGGVVQADEQLLESARREAEEELGIAGVPFAEHGLFYFEDQHCRVWGALFSCVSHGPFALQEDEVSEVCWLTPEEITARCDEFTPDSLKALALWMTRNAKNEAALQEKPEETE
;
A
#
# COMPACT_ATOMS: atom_id res chain seq x y z
N MET A 1 -3.23 -14.29 -9.47
CA MET A 1 -2.90 -12.86 -9.62
C MET A 1 -2.52 -12.38 -8.24
N LEU A 2 -1.46 -11.59 -8.11
CA LEU A 2 -0.96 -11.11 -6.83
C LEU A 2 -1.21 -9.60 -6.69
N ASP A 3 -1.38 -9.13 -5.47
CA ASP A 3 -1.42 -7.71 -5.16
C ASP A 3 -0.18 -7.33 -4.35
N ALA A 4 0.45 -6.22 -4.73
CA ALA A 4 1.59 -5.67 -3.99
C ALA A 4 1.14 -4.86 -2.74
N THR A 5 -0.17 -4.66 -2.58
CA THR A 5 -0.78 -3.81 -1.55
C THR A 5 -2.10 -4.42 -1.10
N ALA A 6 -2.40 -4.32 0.19
CA ALA A 6 -3.76 -4.48 0.70
C ALA A 6 -4.65 -3.29 0.29
N GLY A 7 -5.96 -3.48 0.21
CA GLY A 7 -6.93 -2.42 -0.06
C GLY A 7 -7.95 -2.78 -1.12
N GLY A 8 -9.01 -1.99 -1.17
CA GLY A 8 -10.14 -2.26 -2.06
C GLY A 8 -10.89 -1.00 -2.48
N VAL A 9 -12.12 -1.21 -2.92
CA VAL A 9 -12.97 -0.14 -3.44
C VAL A 9 -13.60 0.64 -2.29
N VAL A 10 -13.37 1.95 -2.29
CA VAL A 10 -14.02 2.87 -1.36
C VAL A 10 -15.53 2.86 -1.59
N GLN A 11 -16.30 2.62 -0.53
CA GLN A 11 -17.76 2.63 -0.60
C GLN A 11 -18.29 4.06 -0.78
N ALA A 12 -19.54 4.18 -1.25
CA ALA A 12 -20.18 5.49 -1.37
C ALA A 12 -20.24 6.18 0.02
N ASP A 13 -19.80 7.45 0.06
CA ASP A 13 -19.73 8.28 1.28
C ASP A 13 -18.75 7.77 2.36
N GLU A 14 -17.89 6.79 2.05
CA GLU A 14 -16.85 6.29 2.96
C GLU A 14 -15.60 7.19 2.95
N GLN A 15 -15.02 7.46 4.12
CA GLN A 15 -13.77 8.21 4.19
C GLN A 15 -12.58 7.33 3.78
N LEU A 16 -11.63 7.90 3.05
CA LEU A 16 -10.48 7.15 2.51
C LEU A 16 -9.68 6.40 3.58
N LEU A 17 -9.44 7.03 4.73
CA LEU A 17 -8.70 6.40 5.83
C LEU A 17 -9.54 5.31 6.53
N GLU A 18 -10.86 5.49 6.64
CA GLU A 18 -11.74 4.48 7.21
C GLU A 18 -11.80 3.26 6.29
N SER A 19 -11.94 3.49 4.99
CA SER A 19 -11.88 2.46 3.94
C SER A 19 -10.57 1.66 4.01
N ALA A 20 -9.41 2.33 4.00
CA ALA A 20 -8.12 1.65 4.09
C ALA A 20 -7.95 0.81 5.36
N ARG A 21 -8.56 1.23 6.49
CA ARG A 21 -8.56 0.46 7.74
C ARG A 21 -9.47 -0.75 7.66
N ARG A 22 -10.68 -0.58 7.10
CA ARG A 22 -11.65 -1.67 6.89
C ARG A 22 -11.04 -2.76 6.02
N GLU A 23 -10.51 -2.40 4.86
CA GLU A 23 -9.92 -3.36 3.92
C GLU A 23 -8.73 -4.11 4.55
N ALA A 24 -7.86 -3.42 5.29
CA ALA A 24 -6.75 -4.08 5.98
C ALA A 24 -7.22 -5.03 7.11
N GLU A 25 -8.34 -4.74 7.76
CA GLU A 25 -8.96 -5.64 8.74
C GLU A 25 -9.64 -6.83 8.05
N GLU A 26 -10.34 -6.61 6.94
CA GLU A 26 -11.03 -7.64 6.14
C GLU A 26 -10.03 -8.60 5.49
N GLU A 27 -8.97 -8.12 4.84
CA GLU A 27 -8.02 -8.97 4.13
C GLU A 27 -7.00 -9.65 5.07
N LEU A 28 -6.44 -8.88 6.01
CA LEU A 28 -5.26 -9.29 6.79
C LEU A 28 -5.56 -9.49 8.28
N GLY A 29 -6.73 -9.07 8.76
CA GLY A 29 -7.07 -9.11 10.19
C GLY A 29 -6.28 -8.10 11.03
N ILE A 30 -5.73 -7.03 10.43
CA ILE A 30 -4.96 -6.02 11.18
C ILE A 30 -5.83 -4.82 11.55
N ALA A 31 -5.85 -4.49 12.84
CA ALA A 31 -6.59 -3.35 13.38
C ALA A 31 -5.70 -2.51 14.32
N GLY A 32 -6.00 -1.20 14.41
CA GLY A 32 -5.29 -0.29 15.31
C GLY A 32 -3.85 0.08 14.90
N VAL A 33 -3.38 -0.38 13.74
CA VAL A 33 -2.06 -0.01 13.21
C VAL A 33 -2.08 1.44 12.71
N PRO A 34 -1.04 2.27 12.98
CA PRO A 34 -0.92 3.60 12.41
C PRO A 34 -0.71 3.54 10.89
N PHE A 35 -1.49 4.34 10.14
CA PHE A 35 -1.37 4.46 8.70
C PHE A 35 -0.76 5.82 8.37
N ALA A 36 0.32 5.82 7.61
CA ALA A 36 0.89 7.02 7.02
C ALA A 36 0.23 7.28 5.66
N GLU A 37 -0.23 8.50 5.43
CA GLU A 37 -0.83 8.93 4.16
C GLU A 37 0.24 9.42 3.19
N HIS A 38 0.14 9.01 1.93
CA HIS A 38 1.10 9.36 0.87
C HIS A 38 0.44 10.11 -0.29
N GLY A 39 -0.79 10.58 -0.13
CA GLY A 39 -1.56 11.29 -1.16
C GLY A 39 -2.20 10.38 -2.20
N LEU A 40 -2.69 10.98 -3.28
CA LEU A 40 -3.50 10.29 -4.29
C LEU A 40 -2.69 9.92 -5.56
N PHE A 41 -3.24 9.03 -6.36
CA PHE A 41 -2.80 8.75 -7.72
C PHE A 41 -3.96 8.33 -8.63
N TYR A 42 -3.77 8.49 -9.94
CA TYR A 42 -4.69 7.98 -10.94
C TYR A 42 -4.07 6.79 -11.67
N PHE A 43 -4.83 5.74 -11.93
CA PHE A 43 -4.46 4.63 -12.80
C PHE A 43 -5.61 4.34 -13.78
N GLU A 44 -5.24 4.03 -15.02
CA GLU A 44 -6.18 3.60 -16.05
C GLU A 44 -5.48 2.59 -16.95
N ASP A 45 -6.19 1.50 -17.24
CA ASP A 45 -5.88 0.58 -18.32
C ASP A 45 -7.18 0.11 -19.00
N GLN A 46 -7.10 -0.98 -19.74
CA GLN A 46 -8.23 -1.60 -20.42
C GLN A 46 -9.24 -2.29 -19.48
N HIS A 47 -8.89 -2.52 -18.20
CA HIS A 47 -9.71 -3.23 -17.21
C HIS A 47 -10.32 -2.27 -16.18
N CYS A 48 -9.62 -1.21 -15.78
CA CYS A 48 -10.10 -0.31 -14.74
C CYS A 48 -9.69 1.16 -14.93
N ARG A 49 -10.40 2.03 -14.21
CA ARG A 49 -10.09 3.45 -14.00
C ARG A 49 -10.25 3.74 -12.53
N VAL A 50 -9.17 4.11 -11.86
CA VAL A 50 -9.16 4.26 -10.41
C VAL A 50 -8.40 5.51 -9.97
N TRP A 51 -9.00 6.23 -9.03
CA TRP A 51 -8.32 7.22 -8.20
C TRP A 51 -7.98 6.56 -6.88
N GLY A 52 -6.70 6.19 -6.70
CA GLY A 52 -6.22 5.50 -5.50
C GLY A 52 -5.73 6.48 -4.44
N ALA A 53 -6.11 6.25 -3.19
CA ALA A 53 -5.52 6.87 -2.02
C ALA A 53 -4.44 5.95 -1.44
N LEU A 54 -3.21 6.46 -1.29
CA LEU A 54 -2.07 5.65 -0.93
C LEU A 54 -1.74 5.77 0.55
N PHE A 55 -1.71 4.64 1.25
CA PHE A 55 -1.32 4.54 2.65
C PHE A 55 -0.20 3.50 2.84
N SER A 56 0.53 3.60 3.95
CA SER A 56 1.44 2.53 4.38
C SER A 56 1.35 2.32 5.88
N CYS A 57 1.55 1.09 6.33
CA CYS A 57 1.68 0.74 7.74
C CYS A 57 2.77 -0.32 7.95
N VAL A 58 3.16 -0.55 9.20
CA VAL A 58 4.10 -1.61 9.56
C VAL A 58 3.41 -2.55 10.53
N SER A 59 3.27 -3.82 10.14
CA SER A 59 2.75 -4.89 10.98
C SER A 59 3.61 -6.12 10.82
N HIS A 60 3.83 -6.86 11.91
CA HIS A 60 4.55 -8.14 11.91
C HIS A 60 3.60 -9.33 12.11
N GLY A 61 2.29 -9.10 11.92
CA GLY A 61 1.25 -10.06 12.24
C GLY A 61 0.98 -10.17 13.76
N PRO A 62 0.25 -11.22 14.18
CA PRO A 62 -0.32 -12.28 13.35
C PRO A 62 -1.34 -11.74 12.34
N PHE A 63 -1.46 -12.41 11.19
CA PHE A 63 -2.47 -12.10 10.18
C PHE A 63 -3.61 -13.13 10.27
N ALA A 64 -4.85 -12.65 10.33
CA ALA A 64 -6.04 -13.47 10.34
C ALA A 64 -6.74 -13.32 8.98
N LEU A 65 -6.20 -14.03 7.98
CA LEU A 65 -6.66 -13.92 6.58
C LEU A 65 -8.10 -14.41 6.44
N GLN A 66 -8.90 -13.70 5.65
CA GLN A 66 -10.21 -14.18 5.20
C GLN A 66 -10.04 -14.95 3.90
N GLU A 67 -10.45 -16.23 3.87
CA GLU A 67 -10.28 -17.11 2.70
C GLU A 67 -11.00 -16.60 1.44
N ASP A 68 -12.06 -15.82 1.62
CA ASP A 68 -12.81 -15.21 0.52
C ASP A 68 -12.06 -14.03 -0.14
N GLU A 69 -11.10 -13.42 0.56
CA GLU A 69 -10.30 -12.28 0.07
C GLU A 69 -8.88 -12.70 -0.30
N VAL A 70 -8.18 -13.42 0.60
CA VAL A 70 -6.74 -13.70 0.47
C VAL A 70 -6.43 -15.17 0.79
N SER A 71 -5.89 -15.89 -0.20
CA SER A 71 -5.49 -17.28 -0.03
C SER A 71 -4.10 -17.47 0.61
N GLU A 72 -3.19 -16.51 0.42
CA GLU A 72 -1.82 -16.56 0.93
C GLU A 72 -1.23 -15.14 1.03
N VAL A 73 -0.36 -14.92 2.02
CA VAL A 73 0.49 -13.74 2.11
C VAL A 73 1.96 -14.13 2.19
N CYS A 74 2.82 -13.38 1.51
CA CYS A 74 4.26 -13.63 1.48
C CYS A 74 5.03 -12.32 1.66
N TRP A 75 6.09 -12.36 2.46
CA TRP A 75 7.02 -11.24 2.56
C TRP A 75 7.99 -11.29 1.38
N LEU A 76 8.01 -10.22 0.57
CA LEU A 76 8.88 -10.08 -0.59
C LEU A 76 9.60 -8.73 -0.55
N THR A 77 10.81 -8.68 -1.10
CA THR A 77 11.49 -7.40 -1.34
C THR A 77 10.91 -6.69 -2.58
N PRO A 78 11.05 -5.36 -2.70
CA PRO A 78 10.65 -4.66 -3.91
C PRO A 78 11.32 -5.18 -5.20
N GLU A 79 12.55 -5.67 -5.10
CA GLU A 79 13.28 -6.29 -6.21
C GLU A 79 12.64 -7.62 -6.63
N GLU A 80 12.21 -8.45 -5.67
CA GLU A 80 11.51 -9.71 -5.95
C GLU A 80 10.14 -9.47 -6.60
N ILE A 81 9.39 -8.47 -6.13
CA ILE A 81 8.12 -8.04 -6.73
C ILE A 81 8.35 -7.55 -8.16
N THR A 82 9.37 -6.71 -8.38
CA THR A 82 9.71 -6.18 -9.70
C THR A 82 10.12 -7.29 -10.67
N ALA A 83 10.88 -8.29 -10.20
CA ALA A 83 11.29 -9.43 -11.01
C ALA A 83 10.12 -10.34 -11.44
N ARG A 84 9.01 -10.30 -10.69
CA ARG A 84 7.79 -11.08 -10.90
C ARG A 84 6.61 -10.20 -11.32
N CYS A 85 6.85 -9.01 -11.87
CA CYS A 85 5.81 -8.00 -12.09
C CYS A 85 4.62 -8.49 -12.94
N ASP A 86 4.85 -9.42 -13.87
CA ASP A 86 3.79 -10.03 -14.68
C ASP A 86 2.78 -10.87 -13.88
N GLU A 87 3.11 -11.25 -12.63
CA GLU A 87 2.22 -11.97 -11.72
C GLU A 87 1.33 -11.03 -10.88
N PHE A 88 1.62 -9.72 -10.87
CA PHE A 88 0.96 -8.72 -10.03
C PHE A 88 -0.05 -7.86 -10.80
N THR A 89 -1.05 -7.35 -10.08
CA THR A 89 -1.98 -6.35 -10.62
C THR A 89 -1.25 -5.05 -10.97
N PRO A 90 -1.43 -4.48 -12.17
CA PRO A 90 -0.68 -3.30 -12.60
C PRO A 90 -0.90 -2.05 -11.74
N ASP A 91 -2.07 -1.90 -11.14
CA ASP A 91 -2.43 -0.78 -10.27
C ASP A 91 -1.77 -0.88 -8.89
N SER A 92 -1.70 -2.07 -8.28
CA SER A 92 -0.95 -2.26 -7.03
C SER A 92 0.56 -2.03 -7.22
N LEU A 93 1.12 -2.46 -8.37
CA LEU A 93 2.51 -2.14 -8.73
C LEU A 93 2.74 -0.64 -8.85
N LYS A 94 1.80 0.11 -9.43
CA LYS A 94 1.88 1.57 -9.49
C LYS A 94 1.82 2.19 -8.08
N ALA A 95 0.96 1.69 -7.21
CA ALA A 95 0.86 2.14 -5.82
C ALA A 95 2.21 1.96 -5.09
N LEU A 96 2.80 0.76 -5.18
CA LEU A 96 4.11 0.46 -4.59
C LEU A 96 5.21 1.37 -5.14
N ALA A 97 5.30 1.53 -6.47
CA ALA A 97 6.31 2.38 -7.11
C ALA A 97 6.21 3.85 -6.67
N LEU A 98 5.00 4.36 -6.48
CA LEU A 98 4.76 5.70 -5.96
C LEU A 98 5.16 5.84 -4.49
N TRP A 99 4.85 4.84 -3.67
CA TRP A 99 5.29 4.81 -2.27
C TRP A 99 6.82 4.85 -2.18
N MET A 100 7.51 3.99 -2.93
CA MET A 100 8.99 3.96 -2.97
C MET A 100 9.56 5.31 -3.39
N THR A 101 9.01 5.93 -4.44
CA THR A 101 9.49 7.23 -4.94
C THR A 101 9.27 8.35 -3.91
N ARG A 102 8.14 8.34 -3.19
CA ARG A 102 7.80 9.36 -2.19
C ARG A 102 8.64 9.19 -0.93
N ASN A 103 8.87 7.96 -0.47
CA ASN A 103 9.69 7.70 0.72
C ASN A 103 11.20 7.86 0.47
N ALA A 104 11.73 7.50 -0.70
CA ALA A 104 13.13 7.77 -1.02
C ALA A 104 13.46 9.27 -0.99
N LYS A 105 12.51 10.12 -1.40
CA LYS A 105 12.63 11.58 -1.28
C LYS A 105 12.60 12.05 0.17
N ASN A 106 11.77 11.42 1.01
CA ASN A 106 11.68 11.75 2.42
C ASN A 106 12.99 11.39 3.16
N GLU A 107 13.59 10.25 2.84
CA GLU A 107 14.90 9.87 3.39
C GLU A 107 16.01 10.83 2.96
N ALA A 108 16.05 11.22 1.68
CA ALA A 108 16.99 12.23 1.19
C ALA A 108 16.79 13.59 1.88
N ALA A 109 15.54 14.04 2.05
CA ALA A 109 15.23 15.31 2.73
C ALA A 109 15.57 15.30 4.24
N LEU A 110 15.51 14.14 4.89
CA LEU A 110 15.96 13.99 6.28
C LEU A 110 17.48 14.04 6.41
N GLN A 111 18.22 13.55 5.41
CA GLN A 111 19.68 13.61 5.36
C GLN A 111 20.22 15.01 5.03
N GLU A 112 19.42 15.87 4.39
CA GLU A 112 19.82 17.24 4.02
C GLU A 112 19.57 18.31 5.10
N LYS A 113 18.95 17.97 6.24
CA LYS A 113 18.83 18.91 7.37
C LYS A 113 20.17 19.00 8.11
N PRO A 114 20.80 20.20 8.24
CA PRO A 114 21.96 20.36 9.09
C PRO A 114 21.57 20.01 10.54
N GLU A 115 22.41 19.23 11.23
CA GLU A 115 22.39 19.20 12.69
C GLU A 115 22.62 20.64 13.17
N GLU A 116 21.56 21.30 13.66
CA GLU A 116 21.73 22.48 14.50
C GLU A 116 22.41 22.01 15.78
N THR A 117 23.73 22.14 15.82
CA THR A 117 24.54 21.99 17.03
C THR A 117 24.18 23.12 17.99
N GLU A 118 23.55 22.78 19.12
CA GLU A 118 23.51 23.61 20.34
C GLU A 118 24.91 23.78 20.95
#